data_AF-A0AAC9NLJ0-F1
#
_entry.id   AF-A0AAC9NLJ0-F1
#
_cell.length_a   1.000
_cell.length_b   1.000
_cell.length_c   1.000
_cell.angle_alpha   90.00
_cell.angle_beta   90.00
_cell.angle_gamma   90.00
#
_symmetry.space_group_name_H-M   'P 1'
#
loop_
_entity.id
_entity.type
_entity.pdbx_description
1 polymer ?
#
loop_
_entity_poly.entity_id
_entity_poly.type
_entity_poly.pdbx_seq_one_letter_code
_entity_poly.pdbx_strand_id
1 'polypeptide(L)'
;MTMLSREMLKQQKILKSLSSVSLRLIPFLAANTDLDKRINVTLEQIEAANIMTPRLIKEALGRLEKVEWIYRGKDGYLYSKFNTISTAENHNFYYINLYKFFQSDEFKKSYKRQLQFLFYILTAKLPGHEHSLAIEHLYQNRTNAKHVKLDFFISFEDMISNLLDLINKGFFEVRLGANREVLNKNTKNLRERLNTFAEKTGKRKKRMSHKEEKHHIIHIRIAKDLVTKDQICDIYDMTRLATLQDLKSIAKDFGCSLDSFDVKALEKVHMVKAKIYKEFGDVGIQLYREGLKDFFKNRSHSFQNLMENGNFGNTIKNFYVIPRIEQRLKTLFEEVKNDYFTKVKTLPYQSLNLKHAIKDSKPFISYIMEESYNDNLIILDRELEAAYSFIYSQFTQVDKSWYEFKEKVEKIYKDEAEAHGNDRNKVFYLAIQRQLNQKERTISKIKRDSNYKRERREKLLYNPYVAITE
;
A
#
# COMPACT_ATOMS: atom_id res chain seq x y z
N MET A 1 -1.90 2.62 4.04
CA MET A 1 -1.46 1.48 4.89
C MET A 1 -2.23 0.23 4.49
N THR A 2 -1.54 -0.90 4.26
CA THR A 2 -2.19 -2.18 4.01
C THR A 2 -2.71 -2.77 5.31
N MET A 3 -3.99 -3.10 5.32
CA MET A 3 -4.71 -3.69 6.45
C MET A 3 -5.39 -4.97 6.01
N LEU A 4 -5.90 -5.76 6.95
CA LEU A 4 -6.73 -6.91 6.61
C LEU A 4 -8.14 -6.45 6.21
N SER A 5 -8.62 -6.94 5.08
CA SER A 5 -9.99 -6.72 4.62
C SER A 5 -10.96 -7.49 5.52
N ARG A 6 -11.81 -6.73 6.23
CA ARG A 6 -12.81 -7.33 7.10
C ARG A 6 -13.83 -8.14 6.31
N GLU A 7 -14.28 -7.63 5.16
CA GLU A 7 -15.26 -8.31 4.30
C GLU A 7 -14.76 -9.67 3.81
N MET A 8 -13.48 -9.76 3.46
CA MET A 8 -12.86 -11.04 3.10
C MET A 8 -12.84 -12.00 4.30
N LEU A 9 -12.41 -11.52 5.47
CA LEU A 9 -12.35 -12.34 6.68
C LEU A 9 -13.74 -12.69 7.27
N LYS A 10 -14.81 -11.97 6.90
CA LYS A 10 -16.19 -12.34 7.26
C LYS A 10 -16.66 -13.61 6.55
N GLN A 11 -15.99 -14.05 5.48
CA GLN A 11 -16.37 -15.23 4.70
C GLN A 11 -16.06 -16.53 5.46
N GLN A 12 -16.87 -16.83 6.49
CA GLN A 12 -16.67 -17.97 7.41
C GLN A 12 -16.61 -19.32 6.70
N LYS A 13 -17.28 -19.48 5.55
CA LYS A 13 -17.19 -20.70 4.74
C LYS A 13 -15.75 -20.94 4.25
N ILE A 14 -15.06 -19.88 3.82
CA ILE A 14 -13.67 -19.97 3.36
C ILE A 14 -12.73 -20.16 4.54
N LEU A 15 -12.88 -19.40 5.63
CA LEU A 15 -12.07 -19.62 6.84
C LEU A 15 -12.15 -21.05 7.38
N LYS A 16 -13.26 -21.74 7.15
CA LYS A 16 -13.43 -23.16 7.50
C LYS A 16 -12.71 -24.13 6.59
N SER A 17 -12.56 -23.84 5.30
CA SER A 17 -11.83 -24.72 4.38
C SER A 17 -10.31 -24.63 4.59
N LEU A 18 -9.82 -23.49 5.09
CA LEU A 18 -8.40 -23.27 5.38
C LEU A 18 -7.88 -24.14 6.55
N SER A 19 -6.59 -24.50 6.49
CA SER A 19 -5.90 -25.18 7.60
C SER A 19 -5.52 -24.17 8.69
N SER A 20 -5.18 -24.64 9.90
CA SER A 20 -4.60 -23.76 10.94
C SER A 20 -3.37 -23.02 10.43
N VAL A 21 -2.56 -23.69 9.63
CA VAL A 21 -1.34 -23.16 9.04
C VAL A 21 -1.64 -22.02 8.05
N SER A 22 -2.58 -22.21 7.12
CA SER A 22 -3.04 -21.14 6.22
C SER A 22 -3.62 -19.95 7.00
N LEU A 23 -4.35 -20.21 8.09
CA LEU A 23 -4.93 -19.17 8.94
C LEU A 23 -3.86 -18.32 9.65
N ARG A 24 -2.78 -18.94 10.14
CA ARG A 24 -1.64 -18.23 10.75
C ARG A 24 -0.84 -17.45 9.73
N LEU A 25 -0.82 -17.90 8.48
CA LEU A 25 -0.06 -17.27 7.40
C LEU A 25 -0.68 -15.93 6.97
N ILE A 26 -2.00 -15.78 7.04
CA ILE A 26 -2.70 -14.58 6.56
C ILE A 26 -2.17 -13.27 7.17
N PRO A 27 -2.08 -13.10 8.51
CA PRO A 27 -1.55 -11.87 9.08
C PRO A 27 -0.10 -11.60 8.70
N PHE A 28 0.72 -12.65 8.56
CA PHE A 28 2.11 -12.51 8.15
C PHE A 28 2.25 -12.04 6.70
N LEU A 29 1.50 -12.64 5.78
CA LEU A 29 1.47 -12.19 4.39
C LEU A 29 0.94 -10.76 4.31
N ALA A 30 -0.15 -10.46 5.03
CA ALA A 30 -0.72 -9.12 5.08
C ALA A 30 0.28 -8.08 5.60
N ALA A 31 1.13 -8.46 6.56
CA ALA A 31 2.17 -7.60 7.07
C ALA A 31 3.23 -7.31 6.03
N ASN A 32 3.48 -8.24 5.10
CA ASN A 32 4.45 -8.19 4.00
C ASN A 32 3.83 -7.83 2.63
N THR A 33 2.58 -7.33 2.62
CA THR A 33 1.89 -6.89 1.42
C THR A 33 2.09 -5.39 1.19
N ASP A 34 2.45 -5.05 -0.05
CA ASP A 34 2.67 -3.68 -0.53
C ASP A 34 1.36 -3.00 -1.01
N LEU A 35 1.43 -1.70 -1.36
CA LEU A 35 0.27 -0.89 -1.74
C LEU A 35 -0.47 -1.42 -2.97
N ASP A 36 0.23 -2.01 -3.94
CA ASP A 36 -0.35 -2.68 -5.12
C ASP A 36 -0.85 -4.11 -4.81
N LYS A 37 -0.92 -4.47 -3.52
CA LYS A 37 -1.31 -5.78 -3.00
C LYS A 37 -0.32 -6.91 -3.31
N ARG A 38 0.85 -6.61 -3.88
CA ARG A 38 1.92 -7.58 -4.09
C ARG A 38 2.47 -8.05 -2.74
N ILE A 39 2.63 -9.35 -2.60
CA ILE A 39 3.19 -10.00 -1.42
C ILE A 39 4.72 -10.04 -1.61
N ASN A 40 5.43 -9.21 -0.84
CA ASN A 40 6.87 -9.02 -0.95
C ASN A 40 7.63 -9.85 0.09
N VAL A 41 7.39 -11.16 0.08
CA VAL A 41 8.13 -12.10 0.92
C VAL A 41 8.50 -13.35 0.12
N THR A 42 9.75 -13.77 0.23
CA THR A 42 10.23 -15.01 -0.40
C THR A 42 9.85 -16.23 0.43
N LEU A 43 9.97 -17.42 -0.16
CA LEU A 43 9.68 -18.66 0.56
C LEU A 43 10.63 -18.83 1.76
N GLU A 44 11.91 -18.51 1.58
CA GLU A 44 12.95 -18.59 2.62
C GLU A 44 12.65 -17.61 3.77
N GLN A 45 12.10 -16.43 3.46
CA GLN A 45 11.68 -15.47 4.48
C GLN A 45 10.45 -15.94 5.26
N ILE A 46 9.50 -16.65 4.62
CA ILE A 46 8.38 -17.28 5.32
C ILE A 46 8.89 -18.41 6.25
N GLU A 47 9.86 -19.19 5.77
CA GLU A 47 10.51 -20.26 6.55
C GLU A 47 11.21 -19.68 7.78
N ALA A 48 12.02 -18.63 7.59
CA ALA A 48 12.74 -17.95 8.67
C ALA A 48 11.82 -17.32 9.74
N ALA A 49 10.59 -16.94 9.36
CA ALA A 49 9.61 -16.40 10.30
C ALA A 49 9.10 -17.42 11.32
N ASN A 50 9.38 -18.72 11.13
CA ASN A 50 9.03 -19.82 12.04
C ASN A 50 7.54 -19.82 12.45
N ILE A 51 6.66 -19.44 11.53
CA ILE A 51 5.19 -19.44 11.75
C ILE A 51 4.64 -20.87 11.73
N MET A 52 5.35 -21.76 11.02
CA MET A 52 4.97 -23.14 10.77
C MET A 52 6.20 -23.95 10.37
N THR A 53 6.07 -25.27 10.37
CA THR A 53 7.07 -26.17 9.79
C THR A 53 7.25 -25.86 8.29
N PRO A 54 8.49 -25.72 7.79
CA PRO A 54 8.78 -25.38 6.38
C PRO A 54 8.02 -26.21 5.35
N ARG A 55 7.91 -27.53 5.60
CA ARG A 55 7.20 -28.49 4.74
C ARG A 55 5.73 -28.13 4.47
N LEU A 56 5.08 -27.39 5.37
CA LEU A 56 3.66 -27.04 5.28
C LEU A 56 3.42 -25.70 4.56
N ILE A 57 4.45 -24.90 4.28
CA ILE A 57 4.30 -23.55 3.71
C ILE A 57 3.73 -23.63 2.29
N LYS A 58 4.30 -24.49 1.43
CA LYS A 58 3.82 -24.66 0.05
C LYS A 58 2.35 -25.10 0.01
N GLU A 59 1.97 -26.03 0.88
CA GLU A 59 0.57 -26.47 1.00
C GLU A 59 -0.34 -25.33 1.47
N ALA A 60 0.11 -24.54 2.46
CA ALA A 60 -0.66 -23.43 3.00
C ALA A 60 -0.89 -22.32 1.96
N LEU A 61 0.13 -21.98 1.16
CA LEU A 61 0.03 -21.06 0.03
C LEU A 61 -0.90 -21.61 -1.06
N GLY A 62 -0.72 -22.87 -1.45
CA GLY A 62 -1.58 -23.51 -2.45
C GLY A 62 -3.06 -23.55 -2.05
N ARG A 63 -3.36 -23.71 -0.74
CA ARG A 63 -4.73 -23.60 -0.23
C ARG A 63 -5.28 -22.17 -0.32
N LEU A 64 -4.46 -21.15 -0.04
CA LEU A 64 -4.86 -19.75 -0.18
C LEU A 64 -5.09 -19.36 -1.65
N GLU A 65 -4.28 -19.89 -2.57
CA GLU A 65 -4.48 -19.76 -4.02
C GLU A 65 -5.79 -20.42 -4.46
N LYS A 66 -6.05 -21.67 -4.01
CA LYS A 66 -7.26 -22.43 -4.36
C LYS A 66 -8.57 -21.76 -3.93
N VAL A 67 -8.56 -21.02 -2.82
CA VAL A 67 -9.73 -20.24 -2.37
C VAL A 67 -9.73 -18.79 -2.90
N GLU A 68 -8.82 -18.48 -3.83
CA GLU A 68 -8.66 -17.17 -4.45
C GLU A 68 -8.43 -16.03 -3.44
N TRP A 69 -7.75 -16.31 -2.35
CA TRP A 69 -7.35 -15.29 -1.38
C TRP A 69 -5.99 -14.68 -1.70
N ILE A 70 -5.18 -15.44 -2.43
CA ILE A 70 -4.00 -14.95 -3.15
C ILE A 70 -4.06 -15.45 -4.60
N TYR A 71 -3.32 -14.80 -5.50
CA TYR A 71 -3.19 -15.23 -6.88
C TYR A 71 -1.81 -14.86 -7.43
N ARG A 72 -1.38 -15.54 -8.50
CA ARG A 72 -0.13 -15.22 -9.20
C ARG A 72 -0.39 -14.23 -10.34
N GLY A 73 0.32 -13.11 -10.36
CA GLY A 73 0.28 -12.13 -11.43
C GLY A 73 1.02 -12.61 -12.68
N LYS A 74 0.87 -11.86 -13.80
CA LYS A 74 1.61 -12.14 -15.06
C LYS A 74 3.12 -11.99 -14.91
N ASP A 75 3.54 -11.20 -13.93
CA ASP A 75 4.92 -10.97 -13.51
C ASP A 75 5.49 -12.09 -12.61
N GLY A 76 4.70 -13.13 -12.34
CA GLY A 76 5.11 -14.28 -11.53
C GLY A 76 5.03 -14.07 -10.01
N TYR A 77 4.73 -12.86 -9.54
CA TYR A 77 4.62 -12.54 -8.12
C TYR A 77 3.25 -12.92 -7.56
N LEU A 78 3.19 -13.12 -6.23
CA LEU A 78 1.93 -13.36 -5.53
C LEU A 78 1.28 -12.03 -5.13
N TYR A 79 -0.04 -11.97 -5.28
CA TYR A 79 -0.86 -10.82 -4.92
C TYR A 79 -1.96 -11.25 -3.96
N SER A 80 -2.28 -10.38 -3.01
CA SER A 80 -3.29 -10.62 -1.99
C SER A 80 -4.65 -10.02 -2.36
N LYS A 81 -5.73 -10.76 -2.10
CA LYS A 81 -7.11 -10.25 -2.15
C LYS A 81 -7.67 -9.94 -0.77
N PHE A 82 -7.05 -10.44 0.30
CA PHE A 82 -7.46 -10.18 1.68
C PHE A 82 -6.86 -8.90 2.28
N ASN A 83 -6.06 -8.13 1.53
CA ASN A 83 -5.58 -6.83 1.96
C ASN A 83 -6.46 -5.69 1.42
N THR A 84 -6.59 -4.64 2.21
CA THR A 84 -7.24 -3.38 1.81
C THR A 84 -6.39 -2.19 2.24
N ILE A 85 -6.61 -1.04 1.62
CA ILE A 85 -5.93 0.20 1.96
C ILE A 85 -6.94 1.10 2.65
N SER A 86 -6.60 1.58 3.85
CA SER A 86 -7.43 2.58 4.52
C SER A 86 -7.35 3.90 3.73
N THR A 87 -8.51 4.37 3.28
CA THR A 87 -8.72 5.73 2.77
C THR A 87 -9.36 6.57 3.88
N ALA A 88 -9.27 7.90 3.81
CA ALA A 88 -9.87 8.81 4.81
C ALA A 88 -11.40 8.62 4.96
N GLU A 89 -12.07 8.12 3.92
CA GLU A 89 -13.51 7.84 3.89
C GLU A 89 -13.87 6.50 4.54
N ASN A 90 -12.91 5.58 4.68
CA ASN A 90 -13.12 4.27 5.28
C ASN A 90 -13.04 4.39 6.82
N HIS A 91 -14.16 4.74 7.45
CA HIS A 91 -14.29 4.70 8.90
C HIS A 91 -13.89 3.32 9.48
N ASN A 92 -13.45 3.30 10.75
CA ASN A 92 -12.77 2.20 11.46
C ASN A 92 -13.33 0.76 11.34
N PHE A 93 -14.53 0.55 10.76
CA PHE A 93 -15.16 -0.76 10.63
C PHE A 93 -14.82 -1.53 9.35
N TYR A 94 -14.25 -0.90 8.31
CA TYR A 94 -14.00 -1.56 7.00
C TYR A 94 -12.79 -2.51 6.99
N TYR A 95 -11.85 -2.33 7.92
CA TYR A 95 -10.60 -3.07 7.96
C TYR A 95 -10.24 -3.53 9.37
N ILE A 96 -9.29 -4.46 9.45
CA ILE A 96 -8.68 -4.93 10.69
C ILE A 96 -7.21 -4.51 10.66
N ASN A 97 -6.79 -3.77 11.69
CA ASN A 97 -5.38 -3.43 11.89
C ASN A 97 -4.54 -4.70 12.05
N LEU A 98 -3.28 -4.63 11.61
CA LEU A 98 -2.30 -5.63 11.99
C LEU A 98 -1.76 -5.28 13.38
N TYR A 99 -2.05 -6.16 14.34
CA TYR A 99 -1.60 -6.01 15.72
C TYR A 99 -0.36 -6.86 16.00
N LYS A 100 0.49 -6.42 16.94
CA LYS A 100 1.71 -7.12 17.36
C LYS A 100 1.46 -8.55 17.83
N PHE A 101 0.30 -8.83 18.43
CA PHE A 101 -0.03 -10.17 18.90
C PHE A 101 -0.07 -11.22 17.77
N PHE A 102 -0.29 -10.83 16.50
CA PHE A 102 -0.21 -11.78 15.36
C PHE A 102 1.18 -12.38 15.17
N GLN A 103 2.22 -11.75 15.70
CA GLN A 103 3.60 -12.25 15.65
C GLN A 103 3.99 -13.05 16.90
N SER A 104 3.15 -13.06 17.94
CA SER A 104 3.43 -13.76 19.20
C SER A 104 3.49 -15.28 19.02
N ASP A 105 4.31 -15.95 19.84
CA ASP A 105 4.40 -17.41 19.84
C ASP A 105 3.07 -18.06 20.21
N GLU A 106 2.27 -17.39 21.04
CA GLU A 106 0.97 -17.89 21.47
C GLU A 106 -0.05 -17.90 20.32
N PHE A 107 0.08 -16.95 19.38
CA PHE A 107 -0.70 -16.95 18.14
C PHE A 107 -0.22 -18.08 17.23
N LYS A 108 1.10 -18.23 17.06
CA LYS A 108 1.72 -19.30 16.25
C LYS A 108 1.37 -20.71 16.75
N LYS A 109 1.09 -20.89 18.05
CA LYS A 109 0.66 -22.18 18.63
C LYS A 109 -0.86 -22.39 18.60
N SER A 110 -1.65 -21.44 18.10
CA SER A 110 -3.12 -21.53 18.18
C SER A 110 -3.75 -22.49 17.17
N TYR A 111 -4.68 -23.33 17.63
CA TYR A 111 -5.34 -24.35 16.79
C TYR A 111 -6.37 -23.75 15.84
N LYS A 112 -6.80 -24.53 14.84
CA LYS A 112 -7.72 -24.08 13.79
C LYS A 112 -9.00 -23.42 14.32
N ARG A 113 -9.68 -24.04 15.29
CA ARG A 113 -10.92 -23.50 15.88
C ARG A 113 -10.68 -22.20 16.66
N GLN A 114 -9.58 -22.13 17.41
CA GLN A 114 -9.17 -20.92 18.12
C GLN A 114 -8.93 -19.75 17.16
N LEU A 115 -8.22 -20.00 16.04
CA LEU A 115 -7.97 -18.99 15.01
C LEU A 115 -9.26 -18.55 14.31
N GLN A 116 -10.15 -19.49 13.98
CA GLN A 116 -11.46 -19.16 13.41
C GLN A 116 -12.29 -18.28 14.35
N PHE A 117 -12.25 -18.59 15.66
CA PHE A 117 -12.97 -17.79 16.64
C PHE A 117 -12.37 -16.39 16.79
N LEU A 118 -11.04 -16.29 16.81
CA LEU A 118 -10.34 -15.01 16.82
C LEU A 118 -10.69 -14.15 15.60
N PHE A 119 -10.64 -14.71 14.38
CA PHE A 119 -11.04 -14.00 13.16
C PHE A 119 -12.53 -13.64 13.14
N TYR A 120 -13.40 -14.49 13.68
CA TYR A 120 -14.81 -14.18 13.84
C TYR A 120 -15.01 -12.95 14.74
N ILE A 121 -14.38 -12.89 15.91
CA ILE A 121 -14.50 -11.74 16.82
C ILE A 121 -13.91 -10.47 16.18
N LEU A 122 -12.73 -10.57 15.56
CA LEU A 122 -12.10 -9.48 14.80
C LEU A 122 -13.02 -8.88 13.72
N THR A 123 -13.88 -9.71 13.12
CA THR A 123 -14.78 -9.32 12.03
C THR A 123 -16.22 -9.04 12.46
N ALA A 124 -16.61 -9.37 13.70
CA ALA A 124 -17.96 -9.15 14.22
C ALA A 124 -18.15 -7.75 14.83
N LYS A 125 -17.17 -7.25 15.61
CA LYS A 125 -17.17 -5.90 16.19
C LYS A 125 -15.82 -5.21 15.98
N LEU A 126 -15.69 -3.93 16.35
CA LEU A 126 -14.37 -3.30 16.39
C LEU A 126 -13.51 -4.03 17.43
N PRO A 127 -12.21 -4.29 17.15
CA PRO A 127 -11.33 -4.90 18.14
C PRO A 127 -11.38 -4.15 19.49
N GLY A 128 -11.39 -4.90 20.60
CA GLY A 128 -11.55 -4.35 21.95
C GLY A 128 -12.99 -4.03 22.38
N HIS A 129 -13.96 -4.12 21.47
CA HIS A 129 -15.38 -3.98 21.81
C HIS A 129 -16.01 -5.34 22.11
N GLU A 130 -17.04 -5.30 22.95
CA GLU A 130 -17.73 -6.49 23.42
C GLU A 130 -18.67 -7.05 22.33
N HIS A 131 -18.56 -8.36 22.15
CA HIS A 131 -19.46 -9.18 21.37
C HIS A 131 -20.30 -10.04 22.31
N SER A 132 -21.59 -9.76 22.36
CA SER A 132 -22.54 -10.43 23.24
C SER A 132 -23.02 -11.74 22.63
N LEU A 133 -23.03 -12.80 23.42
CA LEU A 133 -23.47 -14.13 23.02
C LEU A 133 -24.28 -14.76 24.16
N ALA A 134 -25.48 -15.22 23.84
CA ALA A 134 -26.28 -16.01 24.78
C ALA A 134 -25.73 -17.44 24.83
N ILE A 135 -25.38 -17.90 26.03
CA ILE A 135 -24.86 -19.25 26.27
C ILE A 135 -25.87 -20.33 25.84
N GLU A 136 -27.17 -20.04 25.99
CA GLU A 136 -28.29 -20.89 25.62
C GLU A 136 -28.18 -21.37 24.17
N HIS A 137 -27.82 -20.47 23.27
CA HIS A 137 -27.68 -20.74 21.85
C HIS A 137 -26.56 -21.75 21.57
N LEU A 138 -25.56 -21.86 22.43
CA LEU A 138 -24.43 -22.75 22.21
C LEU A 138 -24.73 -24.21 22.52
N TYR A 139 -25.71 -24.47 23.39
CA TYR A 139 -26.13 -25.84 23.72
C TYR A 139 -26.81 -26.54 22.54
N GLN A 140 -27.51 -25.78 21.70
CA GLN A 140 -28.21 -26.25 20.51
C GLN A 140 -27.65 -25.58 19.24
N ASN A 141 -26.35 -25.29 19.24
CA ASN A 141 -25.74 -24.46 18.20
C ASN A 141 -26.03 -24.99 16.78
N ARG A 142 -26.06 -26.31 16.57
CA ARG A 142 -26.31 -26.90 15.25
C ARG A 142 -27.71 -26.63 14.69
N THR A 143 -28.73 -26.54 15.54
CA THR A 143 -30.15 -26.41 15.18
C THR A 143 -30.61 -24.96 15.13
N ASN A 144 -29.82 -24.01 15.62
CA ASN A 144 -30.15 -22.59 15.54
C ASN A 144 -30.16 -22.08 14.10
N ALA A 145 -30.94 -21.01 13.89
CA ALA A 145 -30.90 -20.26 12.64
C ALA A 145 -29.49 -19.74 12.33
N LYS A 146 -29.16 -19.63 11.04
CA LYS A 146 -27.81 -19.24 10.56
C LYS A 146 -27.27 -17.96 11.18
N HIS A 147 -28.12 -16.98 11.49
CA HIS A 147 -27.71 -15.69 12.05
C HIS A 147 -27.39 -15.74 13.55
N VAL A 148 -27.82 -16.80 14.25
CA VAL A 148 -27.58 -17.02 15.69
C VAL A 148 -26.45 -18.03 15.94
N LYS A 149 -26.22 -18.89 14.96
CA LYS A 149 -25.29 -20.03 15.05
C LYS A 149 -23.84 -19.61 14.89
N LEU A 150 -22.98 -20.09 15.79
CA LEU A 150 -21.53 -20.05 15.60
C LEU A 150 -21.08 -21.30 14.84
N ASP A 151 -21.17 -21.27 13.52
CA ASP A 151 -21.08 -22.46 12.68
C ASP A 151 -19.73 -23.25 12.74
N PHE A 152 -18.73 -22.80 13.50
CA PHE A 152 -17.45 -23.50 13.71
C PHE A 152 -17.35 -24.25 15.06
N PHE A 153 -18.36 -24.13 15.94
CA PHE A 153 -18.46 -24.91 17.17
C PHE A 153 -19.58 -25.94 17.11
N ILE A 154 -19.36 -27.10 17.73
CA ILE A 154 -20.36 -28.18 17.76
C ILE A 154 -21.34 -28.00 18.93
N SER A 155 -20.82 -27.60 20.10
CA SER A 155 -21.55 -27.52 21.36
C SER A 155 -20.96 -26.46 22.28
N PHE A 156 -21.63 -26.21 23.40
CA PHE A 156 -21.14 -25.36 24.48
C PHE A 156 -19.77 -25.80 25.01
N GLU A 157 -19.53 -27.09 25.25
CA GLU A 157 -18.23 -27.57 25.76
C GLU A 157 -17.09 -27.32 24.75
N ASP A 158 -17.37 -27.53 23.46
CA ASP A 158 -16.41 -27.24 22.39
C ASP A 158 -16.06 -25.75 22.35
N MET A 159 -17.07 -24.88 22.44
CA MET A 159 -16.87 -23.44 22.52
C MET A 159 -16.05 -23.05 23.77
N ILE A 160 -16.47 -23.50 24.95
CA ILE A 160 -15.83 -23.15 26.23
C ILE A 160 -14.38 -23.59 26.28
N SER A 161 -14.05 -24.80 25.80
CA SER A 161 -12.66 -25.25 25.75
C SER A 161 -11.79 -24.30 24.92
N ASN A 162 -12.26 -23.91 23.73
CA ASN A 162 -11.52 -22.99 22.86
C ASN A 162 -11.48 -21.55 23.42
N LEU A 163 -12.55 -21.11 24.08
CA LEU A 163 -12.63 -19.81 24.74
C LEU A 163 -11.64 -19.72 25.91
N LEU A 164 -11.61 -20.74 26.77
CA LEU A 164 -10.67 -20.82 27.89
C LEU A 164 -9.22 -20.76 27.43
N ASP A 165 -8.87 -21.49 26.37
CA ASP A 165 -7.53 -21.43 25.80
C ASP A 165 -7.16 -20.04 25.30
N LEU A 166 -8.10 -19.33 24.65
CA LEU A 166 -7.89 -17.97 24.17
C LEU A 166 -7.78 -16.95 25.31
N ILE A 167 -8.51 -17.14 26.41
CA ILE A 167 -8.37 -16.32 27.63
C ILE A 167 -7.01 -16.58 28.29
N ASN A 168 -6.62 -17.85 28.45
CA ASN A 168 -5.35 -18.25 29.06
C ASN A 168 -4.15 -17.71 28.28
N LYS A 169 -4.24 -17.70 26.94
CA LYS A 169 -3.23 -17.08 26.06
C LYS A 169 -3.24 -15.55 26.10
N GLY A 170 -4.21 -14.95 26.78
CA GLY A 170 -4.36 -13.49 26.89
C GLY A 170 -4.98 -12.82 25.67
N PHE A 171 -5.50 -13.57 24.69
CA PHE A 171 -6.13 -12.96 23.53
C PHE A 171 -7.52 -12.42 23.81
N PHE A 172 -8.30 -13.10 24.64
CA PHE A 172 -9.67 -12.74 24.95
C PHE A 172 -9.87 -12.33 26.40
N GLU A 173 -10.83 -11.42 26.59
CA GLU A 173 -11.43 -11.09 27.88
C GLU A 173 -12.93 -11.38 27.79
N VAL A 174 -13.51 -11.85 28.90
CA VAL A 174 -14.93 -12.20 28.97
C VAL A 174 -15.59 -11.55 30.17
N ARG A 175 -16.61 -10.74 29.93
CA ARG A 175 -17.48 -10.18 30.98
C ARG A 175 -18.76 -11.00 31.09
N LEU A 176 -19.15 -11.34 32.32
CA LEU A 176 -20.30 -12.20 32.61
C LEU A 176 -21.55 -11.35 32.89
N GLY A 177 -22.54 -11.39 32.00
CA GLY A 177 -23.78 -10.63 32.14
C GLY A 177 -23.57 -9.12 32.29
N ALA A 178 -24.42 -8.46 33.08
CA ALA A 178 -24.29 -7.04 33.41
C ALA A 178 -23.22 -6.75 34.48
N ASN A 179 -22.60 -7.79 35.06
CA ASN A 179 -21.61 -7.61 36.12
C ASN A 179 -20.35 -6.92 35.59
N ARG A 180 -19.64 -6.22 36.50
CA ARG A 180 -18.34 -5.59 36.20
C ARG A 180 -17.18 -6.58 36.19
N GLU A 181 -17.40 -7.83 36.59
CA GLU A 181 -16.35 -8.85 36.62
C GLU A 181 -15.93 -9.22 35.19
N VAL A 182 -14.64 -9.06 34.92
CA VAL A 182 -14.01 -9.41 33.64
C VAL A 182 -13.02 -10.54 33.89
N LEU A 183 -13.28 -11.69 33.27
CA LEU A 183 -12.38 -12.83 33.22
C LEU A 183 -11.29 -12.57 32.18
N ASN A 184 -10.04 -12.76 32.58
CA ASN A 184 -8.84 -12.57 31.74
C ASN A 184 -7.77 -13.62 32.08
N LYS A 185 -6.60 -13.55 31.43
CA LYS A 185 -5.47 -14.49 31.63
C LYS A 185 -5.01 -14.64 33.08
N ASN A 186 -5.20 -13.62 33.91
CA ASN A 186 -4.76 -13.60 35.31
C ASN A 186 -5.83 -14.12 36.27
N THR A 187 -7.02 -14.44 35.77
CA THR A 187 -8.14 -14.88 36.60
C THR A 187 -7.96 -16.34 37.01
N LYS A 188 -8.06 -16.63 38.31
CA LYS A 188 -8.03 -18.01 38.82
C LYS A 188 -9.37 -18.72 38.58
N ASN A 189 -9.30 -20.04 38.39
CA ASN A 189 -10.47 -20.92 38.24
C ASN A 189 -11.45 -20.50 37.13
N LEU A 190 -10.92 -20.05 35.98
CA LEU A 190 -11.71 -19.58 34.83
C LEU A 190 -12.84 -20.52 34.42
N ARG A 191 -12.54 -21.83 34.34
CA ARG A 191 -13.52 -22.85 33.93
C ARG A 191 -14.69 -22.96 34.91
N GLU A 192 -14.40 -22.96 36.20
CA GLU A 192 -15.42 -23.03 37.25
C GLU A 192 -16.33 -21.81 37.18
N ARG A 193 -15.76 -20.59 37.11
CA ARG A 193 -16.54 -19.35 37.02
C ARG A 193 -17.48 -19.33 35.81
N LEU A 194 -16.99 -19.72 34.63
CA LEU A 194 -17.80 -19.80 33.42
C LEU A 194 -18.91 -20.86 33.52
N ASN A 195 -18.60 -22.04 34.07
CA ASN A 195 -19.58 -23.10 34.24
C ASN A 195 -20.66 -22.72 35.28
N THR A 196 -20.27 -22.07 36.38
CA THR A 196 -21.20 -21.59 37.40
C THR A 196 -22.13 -20.53 36.82
N PHE A 197 -21.61 -19.56 36.06
CA PHE A 197 -22.43 -18.57 35.37
C PHE A 197 -23.38 -19.20 34.34
N ALA A 198 -22.94 -20.26 33.66
CA ALA A 198 -23.74 -21.03 32.72
C ALA A 198 -24.75 -22.00 33.38
N GLU A 199 -24.90 -21.95 34.72
CA GLU A 199 -25.69 -22.89 35.53
C GLU A 199 -25.41 -24.37 35.22
N LYS A 200 -24.14 -24.70 35.01
CA LYS A 200 -23.69 -26.06 34.71
C LYS A 200 -23.05 -26.71 35.93
N THR A 201 -23.71 -27.75 36.46
CA THR A 201 -23.25 -28.52 37.61
C THR A 201 -22.70 -29.87 37.14
N GLY A 202 -21.38 -30.04 37.17
CA GLY A 202 -20.70 -31.23 36.65
C GLY A 202 -20.95 -31.42 35.14
N LYS A 203 -21.44 -32.60 34.74
CA LYS A 203 -21.79 -32.88 33.33
C LYS A 203 -23.18 -32.38 32.93
N ARG A 204 -24.05 -32.04 33.90
CA ARG A 204 -25.46 -31.71 33.65
C ARG A 204 -25.68 -30.20 33.66
N LYS A 205 -26.39 -29.70 32.65
CA LYS A 205 -26.89 -28.33 32.56
C LYS A 205 -28.23 -28.24 33.32
N LYS A 206 -28.45 -27.17 34.07
CA LYS A 206 -29.77 -26.86 34.65
C LYS A 206 -30.77 -26.47 33.55
N ARG A 207 -32.05 -26.79 33.73
CA ARG A 207 -33.09 -26.47 32.73
C ARG A 207 -33.20 -24.95 32.60
N MET A 208 -32.82 -24.42 31.43
CA MET A 208 -32.83 -22.97 31.16
C MET A 208 -34.13 -22.53 30.51
N SER A 209 -34.54 -21.30 30.76
CA SER A 209 -35.74 -20.72 30.16
C SER A 209 -35.52 -20.41 28.67
N HIS A 210 -36.57 -20.57 27.86
CA HIS A 210 -36.58 -20.12 26.45
C HIS A 210 -36.85 -18.62 26.31
N LYS A 211 -37.13 -17.90 27.40
CA LYS A 211 -37.36 -16.46 27.38
C LYS A 211 -36.02 -15.73 27.28
N GLU A 212 -35.88 -14.88 26.26
CA GLU A 212 -34.62 -14.16 25.97
C GLU A 212 -34.12 -13.31 27.15
N GLU A 213 -35.03 -12.70 27.92
CA GLU A 213 -34.73 -11.91 29.12
C GLU A 213 -33.98 -12.71 30.21
N LYS A 214 -34.08 -14.04 30.17
CA LYS A 214 -33.45 -14.95 31.13
C LYS A 214 -32.19 -15.61 30.57
N HIS A 215 -31.72 -15.20 29.39
CA HIS A 215 -30.51 -15.75 28.80
C HIS A 215 -29.25 -15.31 29.53
N HIS A 216 -28.32 -16.24 29.71
CA HIS A 216 -27.01 -15.97 30.26
C HIS A 216 -26.11 -15.42 29.16
N ILE A 217 -26.02 -14.09 29.11
CA ILE A 217 -25.22 -13.39 28.11
C ILE A 217 -23.77 -13.28 28.60
N ILE A 218 -22.83 -13.75 27.79
CA ILE A 218 -21.41 -13.44 27.94
C ILE A 218 -21.00 -12.39 26.91
N HIS A 219 -20.12 -11.50 27.33
CA HIS A 219 -19.55 -10.45 26.49
C HIS A 219 -18.09 -10.77 26.25
N ILE A 220 -17.76 -11.17 25.02
CA ILE A 220 -16.41 -11.57 24.62
C ILE A 220 -15.77 -10.43 23.85
N ARG A 221 -14.53 -10.08 24.17
CA ARG A 221 -13.73 -9.13 23.38
C ARG A 221 -12.30 -9.61 23.24
N ILE A 222 -11.61 -9.07 22.25
CA ILE A 222 -10.14 -9.12 22.22
C ILE A 222 -9.64 -8.26 23.38
N ALA A 223 -8.63 -8.75 24.10
CA ALA A 223 -8.08 -8.09 25.26
C ALA A 223 -7.66 -6.66 24.91
N LYS A 224 -8.03 -5.70 25.77
CA LYS A 224 -7.92 -4.26 25.46
C LYS A 224 -6.47 -3.82 25.28
N ASP A 225 -5.58 -4.42 26.07
CA ASP A 225 -4.14 -4.21 26.03
C ASP A 225 -3.48 -4.65 24.72
N LEU A 226 -4.15 -5.48 23.90
CA LEU A 226 -3.64 -5.96 22.62
C LEU A 226 -4.07 -5.13 21.40
N VAL A 227 -4.98 -4.18 21.60
CA VAL A 227 -5.64 -3.44 20.50
C VAL A 227 -5.56 -1.92 20.66
N THR A 228 -4.69 -1.44 21.55
CA THR A 228 -4.35 -0.02 21.67
C THR A 228 -3.52 0.46 20.48
N LYS A 229 -3.38 1.78 20.31
CA LYS A 229 -2.67 2.38 19.17
C LYS A 229 -1.19 1.93 19.09
N ASP A 230 -0.53 1.77 20.23
CA ASP A 230 0.86 1.30 20.36
C ASP A 230 1.05 -0.18 20.00
N GLN A 231 -0.04 -0.95 19.95
CA GLN A 231 -0.03 -2.36 19.54
C GLN A 231 -0.29 -2.56 18.05
N ILE A 232 -0.67 -1.49 17.33
CA ILE A 232 -0.79 -1.55 15.88
C ILE A 232 0.63 -1.56 15.31
N CYS A 233 0.93 -2.57 14.49
CA CYS A 233 2.14 -2.60 13.69
C CYS A 233 2.00 -1.55 12.57
N ASP A 234 2.52 -0.35 12.82
CA ASP A 234 2.57 0.72 11.82
C ASP A 234 3.45 0.31 10.63
N ILE A 235 3.28 0.97 9.48
CA ILE A 235 4.17 0.85 8.31
C ILE A 235 5.62 1.30 8.61
N TYR A 236 5.80 2.05 9.69
CA TYR A 236 7.09 2.53 10.18
C TYR A 236 7.67 1.66 11.30
N ASP A 237 6.96 0.60 11.70
CA ASP A 237 7.54 -0.40 12.58
C ASP A 237 8.73 -1.03 11.83
N MET A 238 9.93 -0.96 12.42
CA MET A 238 11.17 -1.51 11.83
C MET A 238 11.06 -3.00 11.53
N THR A 239 10.13 -3.71 12.18
CA THR A 239 9.85 -5.12 11.91
C THR A 239 8.92 -5.34 10.71
N ARG A 240 8.27 -4.28 10.21
CA ARG A 240 7.27 -4.29 9.13
C ARG A 240 7.68 -3.39 7.95
N LEU A 241 8.91 -3.52 7.47
CA LEU A 241 9.43 -2.83 6.28
C LEU A 241 8.82 -3.30 4.94
N ALA A 242 7.61 -3.88 4.93
CA ALA A 242 6.96 -4.44 3.75
C ALA A 242 6.80 -3.45 2.59
N THR A 243 6.45 -2.20 2.92
CA THR A 243 6.31 -1.12 1.93
C THR A 243 7.67 -0.64 1.39
N LEU A 244 8.75 -0.94 2.11
CA LEU A 244 10.14 -0.72 1.71
C LEU A 244 10.84 -2.01 1.24
N GLN A 245 10.15 -3.15 1.20
CA GLN A 245 10.78 -4.41 0.76
C GLN A 245 11.19 -4.38 -0.70
N ASP A 246 10.50 -3.61 -1.55
CA ASP A 246 10.97 -3.37 -2.91
C ASP A 246 12.33 -2.65 -2.90
N LEU A 247 12.47 -1.61 -2.06
CA LEU A 247 13.74 -0.92 -1.91
C LEU A 247 14.80 -1.87 -1.34
N LYS A 248 14.45 -2.69 -0.35
CA LYS A 248 15.38 -3.65 0.28
C LYS A 248 15.85 -4.71 -0.69
N SER A 249 14.93 -5.34 -1.40
CA SER A 249 15.23 -6.37 -2.38
C SER A 249 16.07 -5.81 -3.54
N ILE A 250 15.63 -4.71 -4.15
CA ILE A 250 16.35 -4.08 -5.24
C ILE A 250 17.73 -3.61 -4.76
N ALA A 251 17.84 -2.90 -3.63
CA ALA A 251 19.14 -2.45 -3.11
C ALA A 251 20.10 -3.63 -2.87
N LYS A 252 19.58 -4.74 -2.31
CA LYS A 252 20.36 -5.94 -2.03
C LYS A 252 20.95 -6.57 -3.31
N ASP A 253 20.20 -6.55 -4.41
CA ASP A 253 20.68 -7.06 -5.71
C ASP A 253 21.91 -6.28 -6.22
N PHE A 254 22.12 -5.05 -5.73
CA PHE A 254 23.28 -4.20 -6.04
C PHE A 254 24.23 -4.02 -4.84
N GLY A 255 24.20 -4.93 -3.86
CA GLY A 255 25.13 -4.95 -2.72
C GLY A 255 24.90 -3.84 -1.68
N CYS A 256 23.75 -3.16 -1.73
CA CYS A 256 23.39 -2.11 -0.78
C CYS A 256 22.48 -2.67 0.33
N SER A 257 22.70 -2.25 1.57
CA SER A 257 21.83 -2.58 2.71
C SER A 257 21.05 -1.37 3.20
N LEU A 258 19.85 -1.62 3.74
CA LEU A 258 19.04 -0.61 4.42
C LEU A 258 19.21 -0.64 5.94
N ASP A 259 19.87 -1.68 6.47
CA ASP A 259 19.88 -1.98 7.90
C ASP A 259 20.68 -0.94 8.72
N SER A 260 21.46 -0.08 8.05
CA SER A 260 22.27 0.99 8.65
C SER A 260 21.56 2.35 8.74
N PHE A 261 20.35 2.50 8.19
CA PHE A 261 19.65 3.80 8.18
C PHE A 261 18.59 3.89 9.28
N ASP A 262 18.36 5.12 9.75
CA ASP A 262 17.32 5.40 10.74
C ASP A 262 15.90 5.34 10.13
N VAL A 263 14.91 5.14 11.00
CA VAL A 263 13.49 5.07 10.58
C VAL A 263 13.05 6.37 9.90
N LYS A 264 13.55 7.52 10.36
CA LYS A 264 13.18 8.83 9.81
C LYS A 264 13.65 9.03 8.38
N ALA A 265 14.83 8.53 7.99
CA ALA A 265 15.27 8.58 6.59
C ALA A 265 14.40 7.65 5.72
N LEU A 266 14.11 6.45 6.21
CA LEU A 266 13.27 5.46 5.52
C LEU A 266 11.83 5.96 5.31
N GLU A 267 11.27 6.66 6.30
CA GLU A 267 9.97 7.33 6.25
C GLU A 267 9.84 8.27 5.05
N LYS A 268 10.84 9.12 4.80
CA LYS A 268 10.82 10.06 3.67
C LYS A 268 10.72 9.36 2.32
N VAL A 269 11.43 8.24 2.17
CA VAL A 269 11.39 7.43 0.94
C VAL A 269 10.02 6.77 0.78
N HIS A 270 9.47 6.25 1.86
CA HIS A 270 8.13 5.68 1.86
C HIS A 270 7.06 6.71 1.46
N MET A 271 7.15 7.95 1.95
CA MET A 271 6.20 9.01 1.62
C MET A 271 6.16 9.33 0.12
N VAL A 272 7.32 9.28 -0.56
CA VAL A 272 7.39 9.44 -2.02
C VAL A 272 6.62 8.32 -2.71
N LYS A 273 6.87 7.06 -2.33
CA LYS A 273 6.16 5.89 -2.87
C LYS A 273 4.65 5.99 -2.63
N ALA A 274 4.23 6.36 -1.42
CA ALA A 274 2.83 6.49 -1.06
C ALA A 274 2.13 7.60 -1.86
N LYS A 275 2.80 8.74 -2.09
CA LYS A 275 2.27 9.82 -2.93
C LYS A 275 2.10 9.38 -4.38
N ILE A 276 3.10 8.73 -4.95
CA ILE A 276 3.04 8.16 -6.31
C ILE A 276 1.86 7.17 -6.43
N TYR A 277 1.67 6.29 -5.45
CA TYR A 277 0.54 5.35 -5.44
C TYR A 277 -0.80 6.05 -5.35
N LYS A 278 -0.92 7.10 -4.52
CA LYS A 278 -2.17 7.85 -4.37
C LYS A 278 -2.63 8.45 -5.71
N GLU A 279 -1.68 8.92 -6.51
CA GLU A 279 -1.97 9.62 -7.78
C GLU A 279 -2.15 8.65 -8.95
N PHE A 280 -1.42 7.54 -8.98
CA PHE A 280 -1.35 6.65 -10.15
C PHE A 280 -1.74 5.19 -9.89
N GLY A 281 -2.07 4.84 -8.65
CA GLY A 281 -2.33 3.45 -8.25
C GLY A 281 -1.14 2.53 -8.57
N ASP A 282 -1.47 1.34 -9.06
CA ASP A 282 -0.50 0.27 -9.34
C ASP A 282 0.52 0.68 -10.42
N VAL A 283 0.10 1.48 -11.41
CA VAL A 283 0.99 2.01 -12.47
C VAL A 283 2.11 2.86 -11.84
N GLY A 284 1.77 3.68 -10.85
CA GLY A 284 2.76 4.49 -10.14
C GLY A 284 3.81 3.65 -9.42
N ILE A 285 3.38 2.57 -8.77
CA ILE A 285 4.30 1.66 -8.07
C ILE A 285 5.24 0.97 -9.05
N GLN A 286 4.76 0.60 -10.23
CA GLN A 286 5.62 0.06 -11.29
C GLN A 286 6.68 1.08 -11.73
N LEU A 287 6.29 2.32 -12.03
CA LEU A 287 7.21 3.39 -12.40
C LEU A 287 8.26 3.64 -11.30
N TYR A 288 7.85 3.57 -10.04
CA TYR A 288 8.75 3.67 -8.90
C TYR A 288 9.77 2.52 -8.85
N ARG A 289 9.33 1.27 -9.02
CA ARG A 289 10.21 0.08 -9.02
C ARG A 289 11.20 0.11 -10.17
N GLU A 290 10.77 0.50 -11.36
CA GLU A 290 11.65 0.66 -12.52
C GLU A 290 12.66 1.79 -12.29
N GLY A 291 12.22 2.92 -11.72
CA GLY A 291 13.10 4.02 -11.34
C GLY A 291 14.17 3.63 -10.32
N LEU A 292 13.80 2.82 -9.31
CA LEU A 292 14.77 2.26 -8.37
C LEU A 292 15.81 1.37 -9.06
N LYS A 293 15.38 0.45 -9.92
CA LYS A 293 16.30 -0.44 -10.64
C LYS A 293 17.30 0.35 -11.48
N ASP A 294 16.84 1.37 -12.20
CA ASP A 294 17.71 2.24 -12.98
C ASP A 294 18.67 3.05 -12.11
N PHE A 295 18.20 3.54 -10.95
CA PHE A 295 19.06 4.23 -10.01
C PHE A 295 20.20 3.32 -9.55
N PHE A 296 19.90 2.11 -9.06
CA PHE A 296 20.94 1.23 -8.56
C PHE A 296 21.85 0.72 -9.68
N LYS A 297 21.33 0.48 -10.89
CA LYS A 297 22.14 0.11 -12.05
C LYS A 297 23.17 1.18 -12.41
N ASN A 298 22.79 2.47 -12.33
CA ASN A 298 23.61 3.57 -12.83
C ASN A 298 24.38 4.34 -11.74
N ARG A 299 23.88 4.35 -10.50
CA ARG A 299 24.33 5.24 -9.40
C ARG A 299 24.24 4.61 -8.01
N SER A 300 24.32 3.28 -7.88
CA SER A 300 24.32 2.59 -6.57
C SER A 300 25.32 3.16 -5.58
N HIS A 301 26.52 3.53 -6.02
CA HIS A 301 27.57 4.12 -5.19
C HIS A 301 27.14 5.41 -4.46
N SER A 302 26.17 6.15 -5.01
CA SER A 302 25.66 7.39 -4.39
C SER A 302 24.56 7.12 -3.35
N PHE A 303 24.08 5.88 -3.23
CA PHE A 303 22.91 5.52 -2.42
C PHE A 303 23.07 5.94 -0.95
N GLN A 304 24.18 5.55 -0.33
CA GLN A 304 24.44 5.84 1.08
C GLN A 304 24.45 7.34 1.37
N ASN A 305 25.23 8.09 0.59
CA ASN A 305 25.34 9.55 0.73
C ASN A 305 23.98 10.26 0.53
N LEU A 306 23.16 9.78 -0.41
CA LEU A 306 21.83 10.34 -0.65
C LEU A 306 20.84 10.02 0.48
N MET A 307 20.94 8.84 1.08
CA MET A 307 20.12 8.44 2.23
C MET A 307 20.48 9.24 3.48
N GLU A 308 21.76 9.34 3.80
CA GLU A 308 22.28 10.09 4.96
C GLU A 308 21.89 11.58 4.91
N ASN A 309 21.93 12.18 3.72
CA ASN A 309 21.51 13.56 3.51
C ASN A 309 19.98 13.73 3.35
N GLY A 310 19.20 12.65 3.41
CA GLY A 310 17.74 12.69 3.22
C GLY A 310 17.29 13.13 1.82
N ASN A 311 18.18 13.06 0.82
CA ASN A 311 17.94 13.49 -0.56
C ASN A 311 17.54 12.34 -1.49
N PHE A 312 17.63 11.09 -1.04
CA PHE A 312 17.35 9.92 -1.85
C PHE A 312 15.92 9.91 -2.43
N GLY A 313 14.90 10.17 -1.60
CA GLY A 313 13.50 10.21 -2.05
C GLY A 313 13.26 11.24 -3.17
N ASN A 314 13.81 12.45 -3.02
CA ASN A 314 13.73 13.50 -4.04
C ASN A 314 14.51 13.13 -5.31
N THR A 315 15.65 12.45 -5.15
CA THR A 315 16.48 12.00 -6.27
C THR A 315 15.74 10.97 -7.11
N ILE A 316 15.16 9.93 -6.47
CA ILE A 316 14.35 8.91 -7.13
C ILE A 316 13.15 9.56 -7.84
N LYS A 317 12.42 10.44 -7.14
CA LYS A 317 11.27 11.14 -7.70
C LYS A 317 11.65 11.92 -8.97
N ASN A 318 12.59 12.85 -8.86
CA ASN A 318 12.82 13.86 -9.91
C ASN A 318 13.69 13.36 -11.06
N PHE A 319 14.61 12.43 -10.81
CA PHE A 319 15.54 11.96 -11.84
C PHE A 319 15.22 10.59 -12.42
N TYR A 320 14.34 9.81 -11.78
CA TYR A 320 14.04 8.45 -12.21
C TYR A 320 12.55 8.18 -12.44
N VAL A 321 11.65 8.73 -11.61
CA VAL A 321 10.21 8.56 -11.77
C VAL A 321 9.62 9.58 -12.74
N ILE A 322 9.86 10.88 -12.52
CA ILE A 322 9.31 11.96 -13.37
C ILE A 322 9.70 11.79 -14.85
N PRO A 323 10.96 11.50 -15.21
CA PRO A 323 11.31 11.29 -16.62
C PRO A 323 10.55 10.15 -17.29
N ARG A 324 10.16 9.12 -16.53
CA ARG A 324 9.31 8.03 -17.05
C ARG A 324 7.86 8.46 -17.22
N ILE A 325 7.35 9.29 -16.32
CA ILE A 325 6.02 9.89 -16.46
C ILE A 325 5.99 10.77 -17.72
N GLU A 326 7.03 11.59 -17.94
CA GLU A 326 7.20 12.40 -19.15
C GLU A 326 7.25 11.52 -20.41
N GLN A 327 8.01 10.43 -20.38
CA GLN A 327 8.04 9.46 -21.48
C GLN A 327 6.66 8.86 -21.75
N ARG A 328 5.91 8.49 -20.69
CA ARG A 328 4.56 7.94 -20.83
C ARG A 328 3.60 8.96 -21.44
N LEU A 329 3.69 10.22 -21.07
CA LEU A 329 2.95 11.32 -21.70
C LEU A 329 3.33 11.45 -23.18
N LYS A 330 4.62 11.48 -23.51
CA LYS A 330 5.08 11.55 -24.92
C LYS A 330 4.54 10.38 -25.75
N THR A 331 4.57 9.16 -25.22
CA THR A 331 3.98 7.98 -25.88
C THR A 331 2.48 8.16 -26.13
N LEU A 332 1.73 8.68 -25.15
CA LEU A 332 0.30 8.98 -25.32
C LEU A 332 0.08 10.02 -26.42
N PHE A 333 0.91 11.05 -26.50
CA PHE A 333 0.83 12.04 -27.59
C PHE A 333 1.16 11.43 -28.97
N GLU A 334 2.14 10.54 -29.07
CA GLU A 334 2.43 9.79 -30.31
C GLU A 334 1.27 8.85 -30.69
N GLU A 335 0.65 8.16 -29.73
CA GLU A 335 -0.51 7.31 -29.99
C GLU A 335 -1.68 8.15 -30.55
N VAL A 336 -1.99 9.30 -29.95
CA VAL A 336 -3.03 10.23 -30.43
C VAL A 336 -2.72 10.76 -31.83
N LYS A 337 -1.45 11.08 -32.09
CA LYS A 337 -0.97 11.54 -33.39
C LYS A 337 -1.10 10.46 -34.46
N ASN A 338 -0.71 9.23 -34.15
CA ASN A 338 -0.83 8.10 -35.08
C ASN A 338 -2.30 7.75 -35.35
N ASP A 339 -3.16 7.81 -34.33
CA ASP A 339 -4.60 7.65 -34.47
C ASP A 339 -5.19 8.74 -35.38
N TYR A 340 -4.73 9.99 -35.24
CA TYR A 340 -5.11 11.08 -36.13
C TYR A 340 -4.70 10.79 -37.57
N PHE A 341 -3.44 10.47 -37.83
CA PHE A 341 -2.97 10.19 -39.19
C PHE A 341 -3.70 9.01 -39.85
N THR A 342 -4.07 8.00 -39.07
CA THR A 342 -4.81 6.82 -39.56
C THR A 342 -6.27 7.16 -39.91
N LYS A 343 -6.94 8.01 -39.12
CA LYS A 343 -8.34 8.40 -39.34
C LYS A 343 -8.52 9.51 -40.38
N VAL A 344 -7.52 10.39 -40.55
CA VAL A 344 -7.53 11.48 -41.54
C VAL A 344 -7.49 10.96 -42.97
N LYS A 345 -7.01 9.73 -43.21
CA LYS A 345 -7.09 9.09 -44.53
C LYS A 345 -8.51 8.70 -44.96
N THR A 346 -9.51 8.74 -44.07
CA THR A 346 -10.86 8.23 -44.35
C THR A 346 -12.00 9.21 -44.07
N LEU A 347 -11.80 10.35 -43.39
CA LEU A 347 -12.88 11.32 -43.09
C LEU A 347 -12.39 12.79 -43.07
N PRO A 348 -13.25 13.78 -43.39
CA PRO A 348 -12.93 15.20 -43.28
C PRO A 348 -12.73 15.63 -41.82
N TYR A 349 -11.96 16.72 -41.66
CA TYR A 349 -11.24 17.28 -40.49
C TYR A 349 -11.91 17.37 -39.09
N GLN A 350 -13.09 16.80 -38.85
CA GLN A 350 -13.87 17.09 -37.64
C GLN A 350 -13.96 15.92 -36.66
N SER A 351 -13.41 16.19 -35.48
CA SER A 351 -13.51 15.46 -34.20
C SER A 351 -12.51 14.31 -33.98
N LEU A 352 -11.24 14.67 -33.70
CA LEU A 352 -10.46 13.78 -32.84
C LEU A 352 -11.16 13.67 -31.49
N ASN A 353 -11.58 12.46 -31.13
CA ASN A 353 -12.11 12.22 -29.80
C ASN A 353 -10.94 12.19 -28.80
N LEU A 354 -10.54 13.36 -28.32
CA LEU A 354 -9.47 13.54 -27.33
C LEU A 354 -9.89 13.15 -25.91
N LYS A 355 -11.17 12.85 -25.68
CA LYS A 355 -11.73 12.67 -24.35
C LYS A 355 -11.02 11.59 -23.53
N HIS A 356 -10.62 10.49 -24.18
CA HIS A 356 -9.93 9.38 -23.52
C HIS A 356 -8.48 9.75 -23.21
N ALA A 357 -7.75 10.30 -24.19
CA ALA A 357 -6.36 10.72 -24.00
C ALA A 357 -6.21 11.84 -22.97
N ILE A 358 -7.13 12.79 -22.92
CA ILE A 358 -7.20 13.83 -21.88
C ILE A 358 -7.45 13.19 -20.51
N LYS A 359 -8.44 12.30 -20.40
CA LYS A 359 -8.75 11.60 -19.15
C LYS A 359 -7.53 10.81 -18.62
N ASP A 360 -6.83 10.12 -19.50
CA ASP A 360 -5.70 9.26 -19.14
C ASP A 360 -4.43 10.07 -18.83
N SER A 361 -4.27 11.25 -19.45
CA SER A 361 -3.11 12.12 -19.21
C SER A 361 -3.25 13.03 -17.98
N LYS A 362 -4.47 13.31 -17.54
CA LYS A 362 -4.76 14.27 -16.46
C LYS A 362 -4.07 13.98 -15.13
N PRO A 363 -4.01 12.72 -14.63
CA PRO A 363 -3.27 12.42 -13.40
C PRO A 363 -1.77 12.72 -13.54
N PHE A 364 -1.19 12.42 -14.71
CA PHE A 364 0.24 12.60 -14.97
C PHE A 364 0.63 14.07 -15.03
N ILE A 365 -0.17 14.90 -15.73
CA ILE A 365 0.13 16.33 -15.81
C ILE A 365 -0.06 17.03 -14.46
N SER A 366 -1.12 16.67 -13.70
CA SER A 366 -1.35 17.19 -12.35
C SER A 366 -0.18 16.90 -11.41
N TYR A 367 0.32 15.65 -11.44
CA TYR A 367 1.46 15.25 -10.63
C TYR A 367 2.75 15.96 -11.04
N ILE A 368 3.03 16.06 -12.35
CA ILE A 368 4.21 16.77 -12.86
C ILE A 368 4.16 18.24 -12.43
N MET A 369 3.01 18.90 -12.55
CA MET A 369 2.84 20.27 -12.08
C MET A 369 3.18 20.40 -10.60
N GLU A 370 2.71 19.51 -9.74
CA GLU A 370 2.91 19.63 -8.29
C GLU A 370 4.35 19.31 -7.88
N GLU A 371 4.93 18.24 -8.43
CA GLU A 371 6.12 17.59 -7.86
C GLU A 371 7.41 17.84 -8.64
N SER A 372 7.31 18.23 -9.90
CA SER A 372 8.46 18.37 -10.79
C SER A 372 9.24 19.65 -10.56
N TYR A 373 10.52 19.60 -10.87
CA TYR A 373 11.39 20.76 -10.95
C TYR A 373 10.99 21.67 -12.11
N ASN A 374 11.12 22.99 -11.91
CA ASN A 374 10.87 23.98 -12.96
C ASN A 374 11.62 23.66 -14.27
N ASP A 375 12.86 23.14 -14.18
CA ASP A 375 13.65 22.69 -15.33
C ASP A 375 12.86 21.71 -16.21
N ASN A 376 12.28 20.68 -15.59
CA ASN A 376 11.56 19.62 -16.28
C ASN A 376 10.24 20.13 -16.90
N LEU A 377 9.53 21.04 -16.22
CA LEU A 377 8.28 21.63 -16.73
C LEU A 377 8.53 22.37 -18.05
N ILE A 378 9.60 23.16 -18.11
CA ILE A 378 9.97 23.94 -19.30
C ILE A 378 10.42 23.03 -20.43
N ILE A 379 11.23 22.01 -20.12
CA ILE A 379 11.69 21.05 -21.13
C ILE A 379 10.49 20.33 -21.75
N LEU A 380 9.57 19.82 -20.91
CA LEU A 380 8.39 19.10 -21.36
C LEU A 380 7.49 19.97 -22.24
N ASP A 381 7.21 21.21 -21.83
CA ASP A 381 6.41 22.17 -22.61
C ASP A 381 6.99 22.40 -24.00
N ARG A 382 8.30 22.68 -24.07
CA ARG A 382 9.00 22.91 -25.34
C ARG A 382 9.01 21.69 -26.24
N GLU A 383 9.24 20.50 -25.68
CA GLU A 383 9.23 19.26 -26.46
C GLU A 383 7.84 18.92 -26.99
N LEU A 384 6.79 19.11 -26.18
CA LEU A 384 5.42 18.88 -26.61
C LEU A 384 4.95 19.89 -27.66
N GLU A 385 5.31 21.17 -27.50
CA GLU A 385 5.03 22.22 -28.47
C GLU A 385 5.76 21.96 -29.80
N ALA A 386 7.02 21.53 -29.75
CA ALA A 386 7.81 21.25 -30.96
C ALA A 386 7.33 20.00 -31.71
N ALA A 387 7.02 18.91 -30.99
CA ALA A 387 6.69 17.63 -31.61
C ALA A 387 5.19 17.43 -31.89
N TYR A 388 4.31 18.10 -31.12
CA TYR A 388 2.85 17.86 -31.13
C TYR A 388 2.01 19.14 -31.10
N SER A 389 2.52 20.27 -31.63
CA SER A 389 1.90 21.61 -31.57
C SER A 389 0.36 21.63 -31.68
N PHE A 390 -0.20 20.99 -32.71
CA PHE A 390 -1.66 20.94 -32.91
C PHE A 390 -2.38 20.21 -31.76
N ILE A 391 -1.99 18.98 -31.45
CA ILE A 391 -2.63 18.16 -30.39
C ILE A 391 -2.45 18.83 -29.04
N TYR A 392 -1.25 19.34 -28.75
CA TYR A 392 -0.93 20.03 -27.51
C TYR A 392 -1.80 21.28 -27.33
N SER A 393 -2.00 22.08 -28.39
CA SER A 393 -2.90 23.23 -28.34
C SER A 393 -4.34 22.83 -28.00
N GLN A 394 -4.85 21.74 -28.59
CA GLN A 394 -6.18 21.22 -28.31
C GLN A 394 -6.33 20.77 -26.86
N PHE A 395 -5.34 20.06 -26.30
CA PHE A 395 -5.36 19.65 -24.89
C PHE A 395 -5.45 20.87 -23.97
N THR A 396 -4.65 21.90 -24.22
CA THR A 396 -4.63 23.12 -23.40
C THR A 396 -5.88 24.00 -23.53
N GLN A 397 -6.64 23.85 -24.63
CA GLN A 397 -7.92 24.57 -24.82
C GLN A 397 -9.10 23.83 -24.19
N VAL A 398 -9.07 22.50 -24.19
CA VAL A 398 -10.21 21.66 -23.81
C VAL A 398 -10.14 21.21 -22.35
N ASP A 399 -8.94 21.05 -21.78
CA ASP A 399 -8.77 20.57 -20.41
C ASP A 399 -8.11 21.59 -19.48
N LYS A 400 -8.71 21.74 -18.29
CA LYS A 400 -8.26 22.68 -17.27
C LYS A 400 -6.87 22.37 -16.72
N SER A 401 -6.53 21.09 -16.50
CA SER A 401 -5.23 20.73 -15.91
C SER A 401 -4.08 20.97 -16.90
N TRP A 402 -4.34 20.77 -18.20
CA TRP A 402 -3.37 21.13 -19.24
C TRP A 402 -3.24 22.64 -19.44
N TYR A 403 -4.34 23.40 -19.33
CA TYR A 403 -4.30 24.86 -19.30
C TYR A 403 -3.46 25.38 -18.12
N GLU A 404 -3.74 24.89 -16.91
CA GLU A 404 -2.99 25.24 -15.68
C GLU A 404 -1.49 24.90 -15.80
N PHE A 405 -1.14 23.79 -16.47
CA PHE A 405 0.26 23.45 -16.76
C PHE A 405 0.93 24.51 -17.60
N LYS A 406 0.28 24.94 -18.69
CA LYS A 406 0.81 25.98 -19.58
C LYS A 406 0.95 27.32 -18.86
N GLU A 407 -0.04 27.70 -18.05
CA GLU A 407 0.04 28.92 -17.23
C GLU A 407 1.20 28.86 -16.22
N LYS A 408 1.43 27.69 -15.61
CA LYS A 408 2.55 27.51 -14.68
C LYS A 408 3.90 27.67 -15.38
N VAL A 409 4.08 27.11 -16.58
CA VAL A 409 5.29 27.29 -17.38
C VAL A 409 5.49 28.75 -17.77
N GLU A 410 4.43 29.42 -18.20
CA GLU A 410 4.45 30.86 -18.52
C GLU A 410 4.81 31.72 -17.31
N LYS A 411 4.32 31.36 -16.13
CA LYS A 411 4.70 32.02 -14.89
C LYS A 411 6.19 31.88 -14.60
N ILE A 412 6.77 30.68 -14.79
CA ILE A 412 8.22 30.49 -14.58
C ILE A 412 9.03 31.40 -15.51
N TYR A 413 8.63 31.52 -16.79
CA TYR A 413 9.29 32.45 -17.70
C TYR A 413 9.18 33.91 -17.26
N LYS A 414 8.02 34.34 -16.74
CA LYS A 414 7.82 35.70 -16.21
C LYS A 414 8.67 35.95 -14.97
N ASP A 415 8.62 35.05 -14.00
CA ASP A 415 9.38 35.16 -12.74
C ASP A 415 10.89 35.24 -13.03
N GLU A 416 11.41 34.47 -13.99
CA GLU A 416 12.81 34.51 -14.43
C GLU A 416 13.20 35.79 -15.18
N ALA A 417 12.29 36.31 -16.00
CA ALA A 417 12.48 37.58 -16.70
C ALA A 417 12.54 38.74 -15.70
N GLU A 418 11.64 38.77 -14.72
CA GLU A 418 11.54 39.81 -13.70
C GLU A 418 12.70 39.75 -12.69
N ALA A 419 13.05 38.57 -12.19
CA ALA A 419 14.08 38.43 -11.16
C ALA A 419 15.52 38.50 -11.71
N HIS A 420 15.74 38.06 -12.95
CA HIS A 420 17.08 37.83 -13.50
C HIS A 420 17.32 38.41 -14.90
N GLY A 421 16.31 39.04 -15.52
CA GLY A 421 16.42 39.58 -16.88
C GLY A 421 16.65 38.49 -17.93
N ASN A 422 16.25 37.24 -17.65
CA ASN A 422 16.44 36.12 -18.56
C ASN A 422 15.32 36.11 -19.62
N ASP A 423 15.69 36.11 -20.90
CA ASP A 423 14.73 35.85 -21.97
C ASP A 423 14.32 34.35 -22.02
N ARG A 424 13.24 34.03 -22.73
CA ARG A 424 12.72 32.65 -22.83
C ARG A 424 13.75 31.63 -23.34
N ASN A 425 14.63 32.03 -24.25
CA ASN A 425 15.65 31.12 -24.80
C ASN A 425 16.74 30.82 -23.76
N LYS A 426 17.13 31.82 -22.98
CA LYS A 426 18.07 31.67 -21.87
C LYS A 426 17.47 30.84 -20.75
N VAL A 427 16.20 31.05 -20.40
CA VAL A 427 15.50 30.21 -19.42
C VAL A 427 15.45 28.75 -19.88
N PHE A 428 15.12 28.48 -21.15
CA PHE A 428 15.14 27.12 -21.69
C PHE A 428 16.55 26.50 -21.65
N TYR A 429 17.59 27.28 -21.99
CA TYR A 429 18.97 26.81 -21.89
C TYR A 429 19.35 26.45 -20.44
N LEU A 430 18.98 27.28 -19.47
CA LEU A 430 19.18 27.01 -18.05
C LEU A 430 18.43 25.75 -17.59
N ALA A 431 17.21 25.52 -18.12
CA ALA A 431 16.43 24.32 -17.87
C ALA A 431 17.17 23.06 -18.34
N ILE A 432 17.70 23.07 -19.56
CA ILE A 432 18.53 21.97 -20.10
C ILE A 432 19.74 21.69 -19.21
N GLN A 433 20.35 22.74 -18.64
CA GLN A 433 21.48 22.62 -17.72
C GLN A 433 21.10 22.27 -16.28
N ARG A 434 19.80 22.14 -15.97
CA ARG A 434 19.27 21.88 -14.61
C ARG A 434 19.68 22.93 -13.58
N GLN A 435 19.71 24.18 -14.00
CA GLN A 435 20.16 25.31 -13.18
C GLN A 435 19.00 26.17 -12.67
N LEU A 436 17.75 25.92 -13.09
CA LEU A 436 16.64 26.75 -12.65
C LEU A 436 16.31 26.54 -11.17
N ASN A 437 16.58 25.36 -10.61
CA ASN A 437 16.27 25.06 -9.21
C ASN A 437 17.44 25.21 -8.22
N GLN A 438 18.59 25.74 -8.66
CA GLN A 438 19.74 25.97 -7.77
C GLN A 438 19.57 27.28 -6.97
N LYS A 439 19.52 27.19 -5.63
CA LYS A 439 19.30 28.34 -4.71
C LYS A 439 20.42 29.41 -4.74
N GLU A 440 21.60 29.09 -5.26
CA GLU A 440 22.72 30.03 -5.38
C GLU A 440 23.11 30.19 -6.85
N ARG A 441 22.39 31.05 -7.57
CA ARG A 441 22.87 31.56 -8.85
C ARG A 441 23.80 32.73 -8.56
N THR A 442 25.05 32.45 -8.18
CA THR A 442 26.05 33.52 -8.04
C THR A 442 26.29 34.13 -9.42
N ILE A 443 25.78 35.35 -9.62
CA ILE A 443 25.87 36.17 -10.84
C ILE A 443 27.32 36.35 -11.34
N SER A 444 28.32 35.99 -10.52
CA SER A 444 29.74 36.15 -10.77
C SER A 444 30.41 35.13 -11.71
N LYS A 445 29.77 34.00 -12.08
CA LYS A 445 30.39 33.00 -13.00
C LYS A 445 29.97 33.08 -14.47
N ILE A 446 28.87 33.77 -14.82
CA ILE A 446 28.37 33.81 -16.20
C ILE A 446 29.01 34.94 -17.04
N LYS A 447 29.71 35.90 -16.41
CA LYS A 447 30.33 37.04 -17.10
C LYS A 447 31.75 36.80 -17.65
N ARG A 448 32.31 35.59 -17.56
CA ARG A 448 33.70 35.33 -18.00
C ARG A 448 33.90 34.49 -19.25
N ASP A 449 32.85 33.99 -19.91
CA ASP A 449 33.01 33.32 -21.21
C ASP A 449 32.56 34.21 -22.37
N SER A 450 33.43 35.13 -22.77
CA SER A 450 33.33 35.83 -24.05
C SER A 450 33.51 34.91 -25.27
N ASN A 451 33.69 33.59 -25.08
CA ASN A 451 33.65 32.57 -26.13
C ASN A 451 32.21 32.09 -26.47
N TYR A 452 31.18 32.56 -25.75
CA TYR A 452 29.78 32.11 -25.87
C TYR A 452 29.13 32.32 -27.26
N LYS A 453 29.68 33.21 -28.11
CA LYS A 453 29.13 33.43 -29.46
C LYS A 453 29.60 32.40 -30.51
N ARG A 454 30.71 31.68 -30.27
CA ARG A 454 31.26 30.73 -31.25
C ARG A 454 30.69 29.32 -31.07
N GLU A 455 30.50 28.85 -29.83
CA GLU A 455 29.86 27.56 -29.54
C GLU A 455 28.35 27.51 -29.86
N ARG A 456 27.68 28.67 -29.89
CA ARG A 456 26.22 28.77 -30.14
C ARG A 456 25.83 28.29 -31.55
N ARG A 457 26.74 28.37 -32.53
CA ARG A 457 26.50 27.85 -33.89
C ARG A 457 26.74 26.35 -34.00
N GLU A 458 27.66 25.79 -33.22
CA GLU A 458 27.98 24.36 -33.29
C GLU A 458 27.01 23.49 -32.47
N LYS A 459 26.49 23.98 -31.34
CA LYS A 459 25.53 23.22 -30.50
C LYS A 459 24.07 23.29 -30.96
N LEU A 460 23.66 24.30 -31.73
CA LEU A 460 22.33 24.35 -32.36
C LEU A 460 22.19 23.39 -33.56
N LEU A 461 23.31 22.89 -34.10
CA LEU A 461 23.36 21.89 -35.17
C LEU A 461 23.60 20.47 -34.64
N TYR A 462 23.78 20.30 -33.33
CA TYR A 462 24.02 18.99 -32.72
C TYR A 462 22.68 18.31 -32.42
N ASN A 463 22.27 17.39 -33.30
CA ASN A 463 21.18 16.46 -33.04
C ASN A 463 21.67 15.39 -32.03
N PRO A 464 21.16 15.35 -30.79
CA PRO A 464 21.63 14.40 -29.78
C PRO A 464 21.21 12.94 -30.08
N TYR A 465 20.50 12.67 -31.18
CA TYR A 465 20.00 11.33 -31.54
C TYR A 465 20.83 10.57 -32.59
N VAL A 466 22.00 11.05 -33.01
CA VAL A 466 22.89 10.30 -33.94
C VAL A 466 23.96 9.48 -33.21
N ALA A 467 24.07 9.57 -31.87
CA ALA A 467 25.05 8.80 -31.10
C ALA A 467 24.45 7.59 -30.35
N ILE A 468 23.32 7.06 -30.83
CA ILE A 468 22.77 5.76 -30.37
C ILE A 468 22.36 4.95 -31.61
N THR A 469 23.35 4.64 -32.43
CA THR A 469 23.36 3.48 -33.34
C THR A 469 24.80 3.03 -33.45
N GLU A 470 25.18 2.09 -32.57
CA GLU A 470 25.99 0.95 -32.98
C GLU A 470 25.08 -0.28 -32.93
#